data_AF-A0A976SJH6-F1
#
_entry.id   AF-A0A976SJH6-F1
#
_cell.length_a   1.000
_cell.length_b   1.000
_cell.length_c   1.000
_cell.angle_alpha   90.00
_cell.angle_beta   90.00
_cell.angle_gamma   90.00
#
_symmetry.space_group_name_H-M   'P 1'
#
loop_
_entity.id
_entity.type
_entity.pdbx_description
1 polymer ?
#
loop_
_entity_poly.entity_id
_entity_poly.type
_entity_poly.pdbx_seq_one_letter_code
_entity_poly.pdbx_strand_id
1 'polypeptide(L)'
;MKCSENFEQLLFTLNLPSLVNKLIFKLLKIKTVISSIPNLMDVIMLTINKIFLVENRLNLSHFIRFNFTQGNILYMYVNLLSLFYMDFITPLGDSLIPTFIGYTLMFSSMAPLFYCMICSLFGKYSQLPIVSQAAEMTVNSRRLARKLTQ
;
A
#
# COMPACT_ATOMS: atom_id res chain seq x y z
N MET A 1 -5.32 -12.53 -5.89
CA MET A 1 -6.04 -12.22 -4.63
C MET A 1 -6.52 -13.52 -3.99
N LYS A 2 -5.92 -13.96 -2.87
CA LYS A 2 -6.47 -15.03 -2.00
C LYS A 2 -6.15 -14.80 -0.51
N CYS A 3 -5.09 -14.04 -0.21
CA CYS A 3 -4.76 -13.67 1.17
C CYS A 3 -5.85 -12.78 1.84
N SER A 4 -6.52 -11.90 1.07
CA SER A 4 -7.65 -11.11 1.57
C SER A 4 -8.92 -11.93 1.83
N GLU A 5 -9.18 -12.99 1.07
CA GLU A 5 -10.37 -13.82 1.23
C GLU A 5 -10.22 -14.77 2.43
N ASN A 6 -9.01 -15.29 2.62
CA ASN A 6 -8.67 -16.11 3.79
C ASN A 6 -8.77 -15.32 5.10
N PHE A 7 -8.40 -14.02 5.09
CA PHE A 7 -8.49 -13.18 6.29
C PHE A 7 -9.94 -12.90 6.69
N GLU A 8 -10.86 -12.75 5.73
CA GLU A 8 -12.28 -12.58 6.01
C GLU A 8 -12.88 -13.84 6.64
N GLN A 9 -12.61 -15.02 6.09
CA GLN A 9 -13.02 -16.29 6.70
C GLN A 9 -12.42 -16.48 8.10
N LEU A 10 -11.18 -16.06 8.33
CA LEU A 10 -10.55 -16.11 9.65
C LEU A 10 -11.23 -15.17 10.66
N LEU A 11 -11.63 -13.98 10.22
CA LEU A 11 -12.34 -13.00 11.06
C LEU A 11 -13.75 -13.47 11.46
N PHE A 12 -14.43 -14.24 10.61
CA PHE A 12 -15.75 -14.80 10.91
C PHE A 12 -15.71 -16.07 11.77
N THR A 13 -14.58 -16.80 11.77
CA THR A 13 -14.38 -17.99 12.61
C THR A 13 -13.89 -17.67 14.02
N LEU A 14 -13.32 -16.48 14.23
CA LEU A 14 -12.94 -15.98 15.54
C LEU A 14 -14.17 -15.46 16.30
N ASN A 15 -14.43 -16.02 17.48
CA ASN A 15 -15.54 -15.61 18.35
C ASN A 15 -15.20 -14.28 19.05
N LEU A 16 -15.27 -13.18 18.28
CA LEU A 16 -14.81 -11.85 18.68
C LEU A 16 -15.84 -11.12 19.55
N PRO A 17 -15.39 -10.19 20.43
CA PRO A 17 -16.28 -9.33 21.21
C PRO A 17 -17.27 -8.57 20.31
N SER A 18 -18.50 -8.38 20.79
CA SER A 18 -19.62 -7.82 20.00
C SER A 18 -19.32 -6.45 19.36
N LEU A 19 -18.50 -5.63 20.00
CA LEU A 19 -18.07 -4.33 19.49
C LEU A 19 -17.13 -4.45 18.28
N VAL A 20 -16.22 -5.42 18.31
CA VAL A 20 -15.29 -5.73 17.23
C VAL A 20 -16.05 -6.30 16.02
N ASN A 21 -17.00 -7.20 16.25
CA ASN A 21 -17.86 -7.72 15.19
C ASN A 21 -18.66 -6.60 14.49
N LYS A 22 -19.24 -5.66 15.25
CA LYS A 22 -19.95 -4.51 14.64
C LYS A 22 -19.03 -3.65 13.76
N LEU A 23 -17.78 -3.40 14.20
CA LEU A 23 -16.80 -2.67 13.39
C LEU A 23 -16.42 -3.44 12.13
N ILE A 24 -16.17 -4.75 12.23
CA ILE A 24 -15.84 -5.62 11.10
C ILE A 24 -16.97 -5.60 10.07
N PHE A 25 -18.24 -5.79 10.49
CA PHE A 25 -19.39 -5.71 9.59
C PHE A 25 -19.50 -4.35 8.89
N LYS A 26 -19.19 -3.26 9.59
CA LYS A 26 -19.22 -1.91 9.01
C LYS A 26 -18.11 -1.74 7.97
N LEU A 27 -16.90 -2.23 8.26
CA LEU A 27 -15.77 -2.22 7.33
C LEU A 27 -16.01 -3.10 6.09
N LEU A 28 -16.61 -4.27 6.28
CA LEU A 28 -17.02 -5.16 5.18
C LEU A 28 -18.01 -4.47 4.25
N LYS A 29 -19.03 -3.81 4.80
CA LYS A 29 -20.01 -3.07 3.99
C LYS A 29 -19.35 -1.97 3.16
N ILE A 30 -18.37 -1.26 3.73
CA ILE A 30 -17.57 -0.26 3.01
C ILE A 30 -16.78 -0.94 1.89
N LYS A 31 -16.11 -2.07 2.17
CA LYS A 31 -15.40 -2.85 1.15
C LYS A 31 -16.32 -3.26 0.00
N THR A 32 -17.52 -3.78 0.29
CA THR A 32 -18.48 -4.24 -0.75
C THR A 32 -18.89 -3.09 -1.66
N VAL A 33 -19.13 -1.91 -1.09
CA VAL A 33 -19.46 -0.70 -1.86
C VAL A 33 -18.30 -0.28 -2.75
N ILE A 34 -17.07 -0.27 -2.22
CA ILE A 34 -15.88 0.10 -2.99
C ILE A 34 -15.62 -0.91 -4.12
N SER A 35 -15.77 -2.22 -3.86
CA SER A 35 -15.57 -3.26 -4.88
C SER A 35 -16.66 -3.31 -5.94
N SER A 36 -17.82 -2.69 -5.70
CA SER A 36 -18.93 -2.64 -6.67
C SER A 36 -18.62 -1.72 -7.86
N ILE A 37 -17.67 -0.80 -7.69
CA ILE A 37 -17.26 0.13 -8.75
C ILE A 37 -15.88 -0.30 -9.26
N PRO A 38 -15.76 -0.71 -10.53
CA PRO A 38 -14.49 -1.12 -11.11
C PRO A 38 -13.44 -0.02 -10.96
N ASN A 39 -12.24 -0.38 -10.50
CA ASN A 39 -11.07 0.51 -10.39
C ASN A 39 -11.29 1.79 -9.55
N LEU A 40 -12.33 1.86 -8.72
CA LEU A 40 -12.61 3.05 -7.89
C LEU A 40 -11.43 3.43 -7.00
N MET A 41 -10.76 2.44 -6.43
CA MET A 41 -9.63 2.68 -5.53
C MET A 41 -8.45 3.32 -6.26
N ASP A 42 -8.22 2.93 -7.52
CA ASP A 42 -7.17 3.53 -8.35
C ASP A 42 -7.51 4.98 -8.70
N VAL A 43 -8.78 5.27 -9.01
CA VAL A 43 -9.26 6.64 -9.24
C VAL A 43 -9.11 7.51 -7.99
N ILE A 44 -9.47 6.98 -6.81
CA ILE A 44 -9.28 7.67 -5.53
C ILE A 44 -7.80 7.96 -5.29
N MET A 45 -6.93 6.96 -5.45
CA MET A 45 -5.49 7.12 -5.29
C MET A 45 -4.90 8.13 -6.28
N LEU A 46 -5.32 8.13 -7.55
CA LEU A 46 -4.90 9.12 -8.53
C LEU A 46 -5.34 10.53 -8.15
N THR A 47 -6.55 10.67 -7.64
CA THR A 47 -7.10 11.97 -7.21
C THR A 47 -6.34 12.51 -5.99
N ILE A 48 -6.08 11.65 -5.00
CA ILE A 48 -5.26 12.01 -3.84
C ILE A 48 -3.85 12.38 -4.30
N ASN A 49 -3.22 11.57 -5.16
CA ASN A 49 -1.90 11.87 -5.72
C ASN A 49 -1.89 13.23 -6.45
N LYS A 50 -2.93 13.55 -7.23
CA LYS A 50 -3.04 14.84 -7.92
C LYS A 50 -3.12 16.01 -6.92
N ILE A 51 -4.01 15.92 -5.94
CA ILE A 51 -4.23 17.02 -4.97
C ILE A 51 -3.01 17.21 -4.06
N PHE A 52 -2.46 16.11 -3.54
CA PHE A 52 -1.39 16.13 -2.53
C PHE A 52 -0.01 16.37 -3.15
N LEU A 53 0.28 15.75 -4.31
CA LEU A 53 1.60 15.84 -4.92
C LEU A 53 1.65 16.85 -6.07
N VAL A 54 0.66 16.88 -6.98
CA VAL A 54 0.71 17.69 -8.22
C VAL A 54 0.38 19.14 -7.91
N GLU A 55 -0.79 19.37 -7.34
CA GLU A 55 -1.25 20.71 -7.06
C GLU A 55 -0.66 21.23 -5.75
N ASN A 56 -0.38 20.34 -4.78
CA ASN A 56 0.08 20.68 -3.42
C ASN A 56 -0.77 21.81 -2.81
N ARG A 57 -2.09 21.78 -3.01
CA ARG A 57 -3.00 22.83 -2.55
C ARG A 57 -2.97 23.02 -1.03
N LEU A 58 -2.56 21.98 -0.31
CA LEU A 58 -2.53 21.92 1.15
C LEU A 58 -1.18 22.38 1.75
N ASN A 59 -0.23 22.85 0.95
CA ASN A 59 1.11 23.28 1.41
C ASN A 59 1.78 22.27 2.35
N LEU A 60 1.70 20.98 1.99
CA LEU A 60 2.16 19.90 2.85
C LEU A 60 3.69 19.95 3.02
N SER A 61 4.14 19.59 4.22
CA SER A 61 5.57 19.50 4.52
C SER A 61 6.26 18.48 3.60
N HIS A 62 7.54 18.72 3.34
CA HIS A 62 8.36 17.79 2.56
C HIS A 62 8.33 16.38 3.14
N PHE A 63 8.29 16.27 4.47
CA PHE A 63 8.19 15.01 5.21
C PHE A 63 6.94 14.20 4.82
N ILE A 64 5.76 14.82 4.83
CA ILE A 64 4.50 14.13 4.51
C ILE A 64 4.51 13.68 3.04
N ARG A 65 4.94 14.56 2.14
CA ARG A 65 5.00 14.26 0.70
C ARG A 65 5.97 13.12 0.38
N PHE A 66 7.11 13.09 1.05
CA PHE A 66 8.08 12.01 0.93
C PHE A 66 7.52 10.68 1.41
N ASN A 67 7.00 10.62 2.65
CA ASN A 67 6.44 9.38 3.21
C ASN A 67 5.27 8.86 2.40
N PHE A 68 4.39 9.75 1.92
CA PHE A 68 3.28 9.38 1.06
C PHE A 68 3.76 8.81 -0.29
N THR A 69 4.73 9.45 -0.94
CA THR A 69 5.30 8.95 -2.20
C THR A 69 6.01 7.61 -2.00
N GLN A 70 6.77 7.46 -0.91
CA GLN A 70 7.45 6.23 -0.56
C GLN A 70 6.45 5.09 -0.32
N GLY A 71 5.34 5.37 0.38
CA GLY A 71 4.24 4.42 0.56
C GLY A 71 3.59 4.02 -0.76
N ASN A 72 3.40 4.96 -1.69
CA ASN A 72 2.83 4.66 -3.01
C ASN A 72 3.75 3.76 -3.86
N ILE A 73 5.08 3.97 -3.80
CA ILE A 73 6.05 3.09 -4.46
C ILE A 73 5.99 1.68 -3.87
N LEU A 74 5.94 1.57 -2.54
CA LEU A 74 5.80 0.27 -1.87
C LEU A 74 4.48 -0.42 -2.22
N TYR A 75 3.37 0.33 -2.34
CA TYR A 75 2.09 -0.22 -2.79
C TYR A 75 2.18 -0.83 -4.19
N MET A 76 2.81 -0.13 -5.15
CA MET A 76 3.04 -0.67 -6.48
C MET A 76 3.92 -1.93 -6.46
N TYR A 77 4.95 -1.95 -5.62
CA TYR A 77 5.81 -3.12 -5.41
C TYR A 77 5.01 -4.33 -4.90
N VAL A 78 4.18 -4.16 -3.88
CA VAL A 78 3.33 -5.24 -3.35
C VAL A 78 2.35 -5.76 -4.41
N ASN A 79 1.73 -4.86 -5.18
CA ASN A 79 0.83 -5.26 -6.26
C ASN A 79 1.57 -6.08 -7.34
N LEU A 80 2.79 -5.68 -7.69
CA LEU A 80 3.62 -6.43 -8.64
C LEU A 80 3.98 -7.82 -8.11
N LEU A 81 4.38 -7.93 -6.84
CA LEU A 81 4.62 -9.24 -6.21
C LEU A 81 3.35 -10.10 -6.17
N SER A 82 2.18 -9.49 -5.93
CA SER A 82 0.91 -10.21 -5.92
C SER A 82 0.55 -10.74 -7.30
N LEU A 83 0.78 -9.98 -8.37
CA LEU A 83 0.58 -10.44 -9.74
C LEU A 83 1.54 -11.59 -10.05
N PHE A 84 2.82 -11.43 -9.72
CA PHE A 84 3.82 -12.48 -9.90
C PHE A 84 3.43 -13.79 -9.19
N TYR A 85 2.97 -13.70 -7.93
CA TYR A 85 2.52 -14.86 -7.18
C TYR A 85 1.29 -15.53 -7.82
N MET A 86 0.34 -14.74 -8.32
CA MET A 86 -0.88 -15.25 -8.94
C MET A 86 -0.59 -15.94 -10.27
N ASP A 87 0.22 -15.33 -11.12
CA ASP A 87 0.42 -15.80 -12.49
C ASP A 87 1.45 -16.93 -12.56
N PHE A 88 2.46 -16.93 -11.69
CA PHE A 88 3.59 -17.88 -11.77
C PHE A 88 3.62 -18.91 -10.65
N ILE A 89 3.22 -18.53 -9.42
CA ILE A 89 3.39 -19.41 -8.24
C ILE A 89 2.13 -20.22 -7.95
N THR A 90 0.96 -19.60 -8.06
CA THR A 90 -0.33 -20.27 -7.79
C THR A 90 -0.58 -21.50 -8.69
N PRO A 91 -0.23 -21.50 -9.99
CA PRO A 91 -0.41 -22.68 -10.84
C PRO A 91 0.43 -23.91 -10.45
N LEU A 92 1.48 -23.73 -9.65
CA LEU A 92 2.35 -24.83 -9.18
C LEU A 92 1.71 -25.68 -8.06
N GLY A 93 0.53 -25.28 -7.57
CA GLY A 93 -0.25 -25.99 -6.56
C GLY A 93 0.30 -25.84 -5.13
N ASP A 94 -0.30 -26.60 -4.20
CA ASP A 94 0.01 -26.52 -2.76
C ASP A 94 1.13 -27.49 -2.38
N SER A 95 2.35 -27.16 -2.80
CA SER A 95 3.56 -27.85 -2.38
C SER A 95 4.46 -26.95 -1.52
N LEU A 96 5.46 -27.54 -0.85
CA LEU A 96 6.34 -26.83 0.07
C LEU A 96 7.02 -25.62 -0.59
N ILE A 97 7.40 -25.74 -1.86
CA ILE A 97 8.11 -24.69 -2.62
C ILE A 97 7.21 -23.44 -2.85
N PRO A 98 6.03 -23.54 -3.49
CA PRO A 98 5.07 -22.43 -3.59
C PRO A 98 4.70 -21.80 -2.26
N THR A 99 4.51 -22.60 -1.21
CA THR A 99 4.21 -22.09 0.15
C THR A 99 5.38 -21.26 0.70
N PHE A 100 6.61 -21.74 0.58
CA PHE A 100 7.80 -21.02 1.04
C PHE A 100 8.03 -19.72 0.27
N ILE A 101 7.84 -19.75 -1.06
CA ILE A 101 7.91 -18.54 -1.90
C ILE A 101 6.82 -17.54 -1.50
N GLY A 102 5.59 -18.00 -1.27
CA GLY A 102 4.48 -17.17 -0.81
C GLY A 102 4.78 -16.44 0.50
N TYR A 103 5.28 -17.15 1.51
CA TYR A 103 5.68 -16.52 2.77
C TYR A 103 6.86 -15.56 2.59
N THR A 104 7.84 -15.91 1.76
CA THR A 104 8.99 -15.04 1.48
C THR A 104 8.55 -13.72 0.85
N LEU A 105 7.64 -13.77 -0.14
CA LEU A 105 7.07 -12.58 -0.79
C LEU A 105 6.20 -11.76 0.16
N MET A 106 5.48 -12.42 1.07
CA MET A 106 4.70 -11.75 2.11
C MET A 106 5.61 -11.00 3.09
N PHE A 107 6.68 -11.63 3.59
CA PHE A 107 7.61 -10.98 4.51
C PHE A 107 8.42 -9.89 3.81
N SER A 108 8.82 -10.08 2.55
CA SER A 108 9.53 -9.07 1.77
C SER A 108 8.69 -7.82 1.50
N SER A 109 7.36 -7.93 1.51
CA SER A 109 6.45 -6.80 1.38
C SER A 109 6.09 -6.16 2.73
N MET A 110 5.79 -6.96 3.76
CA MET A 110 5.39 -6.45 5.07
C MET A 110 6.52 -5.77 5.83
N ALA A 111 7.74 -6.35 5.85
CA ALA A 111 8.83 -5.83 6.66
C ALA A 111 9.23 -4.38 6.28
N PRO A 112 9.41 -4.05 4.98
CA PRO A 112 9.65 -2.66 4.56
C PRO A 112 8.50 -1.70 4.92
N LEU A 113 7.25 -2.14 4.78
CA LEU A 113 6.08 -1.32 5.12
C LEU A 113 6.07 -0.96 6.61
N PHE A 114 6.26 -1.95 7.48
CA PHE A 114 6.33 -1.71 8.93
C PHE A 114 7.50 -0.81 9.31
N TYR A 115 8.67 -1.04 8.72
CA TYR A 115 9.83 -0.18 8.94
C TYR A 115 9.53 1.28 8.58
N CYS A 116 8.94 1.54 7.39
CA CYS A 116 8.55 2.88 6.98
C CYS A 116 7.53 3.51 7.93
N MET A 117 6.52 2.74 8.32
CA MET A 117 5.46 3.22 9.21
C MET A 117 6.02 3.63 10.57
N ILE A 118 6.87 2.79 11.17
CA ILE A 118 7.51 3.07 12.46
C ILE A 118 8.41 4.31 12.37
N CYS A 119 9.25 4.41 11.33
CA CYS A 119 10.07 5.60 11.12
C CYS A 119 9.21 6.86 10.97
N SER A 120 8.11 6.78 10.23
CA SER A 120 7.19 7.90 10.02
C SER A 120 6.55 8.38 11.32
N LEU A 121 6.14 7.45 12.19
CA LEU A 121 5.59 7.76 13.52
C LEU A 121 6.60 8.47 14.42
N PHE A 122 7.89 8.14 14.28
CA PHE A 122 8.97 8.84 14.99
C PHE A 122 9.44 10.12 14.31
N GLY A 123 8.79 10.57 13.23
CA GLY A 123 9.19 11.75 12.47
C GLY A 123 10.52 11.58 11.72
N LYS A 124 10.98 10.34 11.51
CA LYS A 124 12.23 10.02 10.81
C LYS A 124 11.96 9.58 9.38
N TYR A 125 12.86 9.96 8.48
CA TYR A 125 12.85 9.46 7.11
C TYR A 125 13.36 8.02 7.10
N SER A 126 12.52 7.07 6.69
CA SER A 126 12.98 5.70 6.44
C SER A 126 13.94 5.64 5.26
N GLN A 127 15.03 4.88 5.42
CA GLN A 127 16.06 4.72 4.40
C GLN A 127 15.97 3.34 3.77
N LEU A 128 15.09 3.21 2.77
CA LEU A 128 15.08 2.05 1.88
C LEU A 128 15.88 2.41 0.63
N PRO A 129 16.97 1.69 0.32
CA PRO A 129 17.72 1.92 -0.91
C PRO A 129 16.79 1.80 -2.11
N ILE A 130 17.04 2.62 -3.14
CA ILE A 130 16.21 2.76 -4.36
C ILE A 130 14.84 3.39 -4.09
N VAL A 131 14.05 2.90 -3.13
CA VAL A 131 12.70 3.41 -2.83
C VAL A 131 12.74 4.83 -2.29
N SER A 132 13.60 5.10 -1.31
CA SER A 132 13.76 6.44 -0.72
C SER A 132 14.34 7.42 -1.75
N GLN A 133 15.26 6.97 -2.62
CA GLN A 133 15.82 7.81 -3.69
C GLN A 133 14.75 8.16 -4.73
N ALA A 134 13.94 7.19 -5.15
CA ALA A 134 12.84 7.42 -6.09
C ALA A 134 11.78 8.36 -5.48
N ALA A 135 11.46 8.21 -4.20
CA ALA A 135 10.56 9.11 -3.49
C ALA A 135 11.12 10.54 -3.44
N GLU A 136 12.40 10.69 -3.10
CA GLU A 136 13.08 11.99 -3.06
C GLU A 136 13.13 12.67 -4.43
N MET A 137 13.53 11.94 -5.49
CA MET A 137 13.53 12.44 -6.86
C MET A 137 12.12 12.88 -7.29
N THR A 138 11.09 12.13 -6.95
CA THR A 138 9.69 12.45 -7.30
C THR A 138 9.18 13.70 -6.58
N VAL A 139 9.60 13.92 -5.34
CA VAL A 139 9.23 15.11 -4.56
C VAL A 139 10.04 16.35 -5.01
N ASN A 140 11.33 16.17 -5.30
CA ASN A 140 12.27 17.24 -5.67
C ASN A 140 12.18 17.70 -7.14
N SER A 141 11.97 16.79 -8.09
CA SER A 141 11.77 17.11 -9.52
C SER A 141 10.68 18.18 -9.74
N ARG A 142 9.68 18.22 -8.86
CA ARG A 142 8.61 19.22 -8.91
C ARG A 142 9.02 20.62 -8.43
N ARG A 143 9.99 20.72 -7.51
CA ARG A 143 10.55 22.01 -7.10
C ARG A 143 11.30 22.64 -8.27
N LEU A 144 11.97 21.83 -9.09
CA LEU A 144 12.62 22.25 -10.33
C LEU A 144 11.60 22.66 -11.41
N ALA A 145 10.54 21.87 -11.62
CA ALA A 145 9.50 22.20 -12.60
C ALA A 145 8.77 23.53 -12.30
N ARG A 146 8.51 23.83 -11.02
CA ARG A 146 7.92 25.12 -10.60
C ARG A 146 8.86 26.31 -10.80
N LYS A 147 10.18 26.10 -10.69
CA LYS A 147 11.18 27.16 -10.96
C LYS A 147 11.33 27.48 -12.44
N LEU A 148 10.97 26.55 -13.33
CA LEU A 148 11.05 26.74 -14.79
C LEU A 148 9.77 27.37 -15.38
N THR A 149 8.71 27.47 -14.59
CA THR A 149 7.41 28.05 -14.98
C THR A 149 7.13 29.39 -14.30
N GLN A 150 8.09 29.91 -13.55
CA GLN A 150 8.15 31.29 -13.03
C GLN A 150 9.24 32.06 -13.77
#